data_AF-A0A7V6DCA1-F1
#
_entry.id   AF-A0A7V6DCA1-F1
#
_cell.length_a   1.000
_cell.length_b   1.000
_cell.length_c   1.000
_cell.angle_alpha   90.00
_cell.angle_beta   90.00
_cell.angle_gamma   90.00
#
_symmetry.space_group_name_H-M   'P 1'
#
loop_
_entity.id
_entity.type
_entity.pdbx_description
1 polymer ?
#
loop_
_entity_poly.entity_id
_entity_poly.type
_entity_poly.pdbx_seq_one_letter_code
_entity_poly.pdbx_strand_id
1 'polypeptide(L)'
;MQRKTRWGFHQVALLLTVTLAVSCVANAQQLTWLGTLGGGTSNAYNVSSGGVVVGSAEDAGGRTRAFLWTASTGMQDLGTLGGTTSLAYAVSEDGRVVVGYATDSSGQERAFLWTAVTGMQDLGTLGGTWSRALSVSPDGTFVTGSATDASGQRYPFRWTASGGIENLGTFGGESWAWGVSADGSVVVGWSRDATGQPRAFRWTASSGLQDLGTLGGRFSLAYDVSADGNVVVGRSENPGGAPDTAFRWTPWGGMQTWHVGRKPQLCLQRLR
;
A
#
# COMPACT_ATOMS: atom_id res chain seq x y z
N MET A 1 68.32 53.45 51.94
CA MET A 1 66.89 53.67 51.65
C MET A 1 66.65 53.47 50.16
N GLN A 2 65.85 52.46 49.80
CA GLN A 2 65.12 52.26 48.54
C GLN A 2 65.90 52.35 47.20
N ARG A 3 66.21 51.19 46.59
CA ARG A 3 66.43 51.08 45.14
C ARG A 3 65.47 50.04 44.55
N LYS A 4 64.60 50.56 43.66
CA LYS A 4 63.65 49.83 42.83
C LYS A 4 64.39 49.06 41.73
N THR A 5 63.95 47.84 41.44
CA THR A 5 64.18 47.21 40.14
C THR A 5 62.94 46.42 39.73
N ARG A 6 62.30 46.92 38.68
CA ARG A 6 61.17 46.31 37.97
C ARG A 6 61.68 45.13 37.15
N TRP A 7 60.94 44.03 37.13
CA TRP A 7 61.05 42.99 36.10
C TRP A 7 59.66 42.73 35.55
N GLY A 8 59.49 43.04 34.26
CA GLY A 8 58.25 42.83 33.53
C GLY A 8 58.18 41.39 33.04
N PHE A 9 57.06 40.72 33.30
CA PHE A 9 56.74 39.46 32.67
C PHE A 9 55.92 39.73 31.41
N HIS A 10 56.47 39.35 30.27
CA HIS A 10 55.83 39.40 28.96
C HIS A 10 54.64 38.44 28.92
N GLN A 11 53.50 38.94 28.45
CA GLN A 11 52.34 38.13 28.15
C GLN A 11 52.61 37.29 26.89
N VAL A 12 52.55 35.97 27.03
CA VAL A 12 52.45 35.05 25.88
C VAL A 12 51.00 34.64 25.80
N ALA A 13 50.25 35.26 24.89
CA ALA A 13 48.89 34.86 24.55
C ALA A 13 48.95 33.58 23.70
N LEU A 14 48.53 32.45 24.27
CA LEU A 14 48.39 31.19 23.56
C LEU A 14 47.08 31.23 22.75
N LEU A 15 47.17 31.47 21.45
CA LEU A 15 46.04 31.35 20.52
C LEU A 15 45.73 29.87 20.29
N LEU A 16 44.77 29.33 21.04
CA LEU A 16 44.14 28.04 20.75
C LEU A 16 43.14 28.22 19.60
N THR A 17 43.55 27.88 18.38
CA THR A 17 42.60 27.71 17.27
C THR A 17 41.89 26.38 17.43
N VAL A 18 40.64 26.41 17.86
CA VAL A 18 39.74 25.25 17.79
C VAL A 18 39.24 25.15 16.35
N THR A 19 39.77 24.20 15.57
CA THR A 19 39.21 23.84 14.27
C THR A 19 37.98 22.95 14.51
N LEU A 20 36.78 23.52 14.37
CA LEU A 20 35.56 22.73 14.24
C LEU A 20 35.59 22.01 12.89
N ALA A 21 35.94 20.72 12.89
CA ALA A 21 35.65 19.86 11.77
C ALA A 21 34.14 19.59 11.77
N VAL A 22 33.40 20.31 10.93
CA VAL A 22 32.03 19.94 10.58
C VAL A 22 32.15 18.71 9.68
N SER A 23 32.00 17.52 10.25
CA SER A 23 31.79 16.30 9.48
C SER A 23 30.43 16.43 8.81
N CYS A 24 30.45 16.86 7.55
CA CYS A 24 29.31 16.70 6.65
C CYS A 24 29.13 15.19 6.46
N VAL A 25 28.20 14.57 7.19
CA VAL A 25 27.70 13.26 6.82
C VAL A 25 26.84 13.49 5.58
N ALA A 26 27.46 13.38 4.41
CA ALA A 26 26.72 13.22 3.18
C ALA A 26 25.91 11.93 3.35
N ASN A 27 24.59 12.06 3.50
CA ASN A 27 23.67 10.94 3.46
C ASN A 27 23.69 10.43 2.02
N ALA A 28 24.70 9.61 1.69
CA ALA A 28 24.75 8.94 0.41
C ALA A 28 23.57 7.98 0.37
N GLN A 29 22.69 8.18 -0.62
CA GLN A 29 21.63 7.22 -0.88
C GLN A 29 22.29 5.88 -1.20
N GLN A 30 22.14 4.91 -0.30
CA GLN A 30 22.65 3.56 -0.50
C GLN A 30 21.55 2.71 -1.12
N LEU A 31 21.79 2.22 -2.34
CA LEU A 31 20.95 1.21 -2.94
C LEU A 31 21.20 -0.12 -2.21
N THR A 32 20.17 -0.63 -1.54
CA THR A 32 20.24 -1.96 -0.93
C THR A 32 19.71 -2.97 -1.94
N TRP A 33 20.60 -3.82 -2.45
CA TRP A 33 20.20 -4.98 -3.23
C TRP A 33 19.58 -6.02 -2.30
N LEU A 34 18.30 -6.34 -2.50
CA LEU A 34 17.56 -7.28 -1.64
C LEU A 34 17.84 -8.75 -1.98
N GLY A 35 18.32 -9.04 -3.20
CA GLY A 35 18.57 -10.40 -3.68
C GLY A 35 17.46 -10.97 -4.56
N THR A 36 17.61 -12.26 -4.83
CA THR A 36 16.60 -13.16 -5.41
C THR A 36 16.55 -14.45 -4.57
N LEU A 37 15.66 -15.39 -4.90
CA LEU A 37 15.60 -16.72 -4.26
C LEU A 37 16.50 -17.74 -4.99
N GLY A 38 17.59 -17.26 -5.59
CA GLY A 38 18.50 -18.04 -6.43
C GLY A 38 18.18 -18.01 -7.92
N GLY A 39 17.09 -17.35 -8.33
CA GLY A 39 16.74 -17.09 -9.73
C GLY A 39 17.24 -15.75 -10.26
N GLY A 40 16.73 -15.34 -11.43
CA GLY A 40 17.24 -14.18 -12.17
C GLY A 40 16.57 -12.85 -11.85
N THR A 41 15.34 -12.86 -11.34
CA THR A 41 14.55 -11.63 -11.13
C THR A 41 13.91 -11.55 -9.75
N SER A 42 13.67 -10.31 -9.28
CA SER A 42 12.85 -10.01 -8.11
C SER A 42 12.14 -8.66 -8.28
N ASN A 43 10.95 -8.55 -7.71
CA ASN A 43 10.11 -7.35 -7.72
C ASN A 43 9.57 -7.13 -6.31
N ALA A 44 9.81 -5.96 -5.73
CA ALA A 44 9.20 -5.53 -4.48
C ALA A 44 7.86 -4.86 -4.77
N TYR A 45 6.81 -5.25 -4.02
CA TYR A 45 5.47 -4.71 -4.20
C TYR A 45 4.99 -3.88 -3.00
N ASN A 46 5.47 -4.17 -1.79
CA ASN A 46 5.07 -3.42 -0.60
C ASN A 46 6.15 -3.44 0.49
N VAL A 47 6.08 -2.49 1.42
CA VAL A 47 7.00 -2.33 2.54
C VAL A 47 6.25 -1.87 3.78
N SER A 48 6.54 -2.49 4.93
CA SER A 48 6.01 -2.10 6.24
C SER A 48 6.81 -0.96 6.88
N SER A 49 6.29 -0.36 7.95
CA SER A 49 6.98 0.71 8.70
C SER A 49 8.32 0.25 9.29
N GLY A 50 8.43 -1.04 9.64
CA GLY A 50 9.65 -1.66 10.16
C GLY A 50 10.66 -2.07 9.08
N GLY A 51 10.41 -1.76 7.80
CA GLY A 51 11.31 -2.09 6.70
C GLY A 51 11.23 -3.54 6.22
N VAL A 52 10.19 -4.28 6.61
CA VAL A 52 9.89 -5.59 6.00
C VAL A 52 9.37 -5.36 4.59
N VAL A 53 10.03 -5.93 3.59
CA VAL A 53 9.67 -5.80 2.18
C VAL A 53 9.05 -7.11 1.70
N VAL A 54 7.97 -7.04 0.96
CA VAL A 54 7.33 -8.21 0.33
C VAL A 54 7.20 -8.04 -1.17
N GLY A 55 7.12 -9.16 -1.88
CA GLY A 55 6.98 -9.14 -3.32
C GLY A 55 7.05 -10.52 -3.93
N SER A 56 7.64 -10.60 -5.12
CA SER A 56 7.89 -11.86 -5.82
C SER A 56 9.32 -11.95 -6.33
N ALA A 57 9.93 -13.13 -6.25
CA ALA A 57 11.24 -13.42 -6.80
C ALA A 57 11.27 -14.77 -7.48
N GLU A 58 12.15 -14.93 -8.46
CA GLU A 58 12.43 -16.24 -9.04
C GLU A 58 13.31 -17.07 -8.10
N ASP A 59 12.93 -18.33 -7.91
CA ASP A 59 13.82 -19.33 -7.30
C ASP A 59 14.82 -19.90 -8.32
N ALA A 60 15.74 -20.75 -7.85
CA ALA A 60 16.75 -21.40 -8.70
C ALA A 60 16.15 -22.28 -9.82
N GLY A 61 14.87 -22.69 -9.71
CA GLY A 61 14.14 -23.41 -10.74
C GLY A 61 13.38 -22.51 -11.72
N GLY A 62 13.53 -21.19 -11.61
CA GLY A 62 12.82 -20.19 -12.42
C GLY A 62 11.36 -20.02 -12.06
N ARG A 63 10.91 -20.53 -10.90
CA ARG A 63 9.52 -20.39 -10.45
C ARG A 63 9.35 -19.08 -9.70
N THR A 64 8.23 -18.39 -9.91
CA THR A 64 7.90 -17.16 -9.17
C THR A 64 7.39 -17.50 -7.78
N ARG A 65 8.04 -16.94 -6.76
CA ARG A 65 7.75 -17.19 -5.34
C ARG A 65 7.50 -15.89 -4.60
N ALA A 66 6.51 -15.89 -3.73
CA ALA A 66 6.29 -14.81 -2.78
C ALA A 66 7.46 -14.77 -1.81
N PHE A 67 8.00 -13.58 -1.56
CA PHE A 67 9.06 -13.41 -0.57
C PHE A 67 8.68 -12.42 0.52
N LEU A 68 9.32 -12.60 1.67
CA LEU A 68 9.48 -11.61 2.72
C LEU A 68 10.98 -11.34 2.89
N TRP A 69 11.35 -10.08 3.00
CA TRP A 69 12.74 -9.67 3.21
C TRP A 69 12.84 -8.80 4.45
N THR A 70 13.86 -9.05 5.27
CA THR A 70 14.29 -8.14 6.34
C THR A 70 15.80 -7.93 6.25
N ALA A 71 16.29 -6.81 6.79
CA ALA A 71 17.72 -6.55 6.87
C ALA A 71 18.49 -7.62 7.67
N SER A 72 17.84 -8.25 8.66
CA SER A 72 18.46 -9.27 9.52
C SER A 72 18.47 -10.68 8.94
N THR A 73 17.48 -11.03 8.11
CA THR A 73 17.29 -12.41 7.62
C THR A 73 17.51 -12.56 6.12
N GLY A 74 17.60 -11.46 5.38
CA GLY A 74 17.60 -11.49 3.92
C GLY A 74 16.26 -11.94 3.35
N MET A 75 16.29 -12.41 2.09
CA MET A 75 15.10 -12.84 1.36
C MET A 75 14.68 -14.25 1.79
N GLN A 76 13.44 -14.39 2.22
CA GLN A 76 12.79 -15.63 2.62
C GLN A 76 11.68 -15.98 1.64
N ASP A 77 11.70 -17.21 1.12
CA ASP A 77 10.57 -17.79 0.36
C ASP A 77 9.41 -18.10 1.32
N LEU A 78 8.20 -17.63 0.98
CA LEU A 78 6.99 -17.85 1.78
C LEU A 78 6.26 -19.15 1.44
N GLY A 79 6.66 -19.84 0.37
CA GLY A 79 6.04 -21.08 -0.09
C GLY A 79 4.90 -20.85 -1.08
N THR A 80 4.09 -21.90 -1.27
CA THR A 80 2.88 -21.92 -2.10
C THR A 80 1.79 -22.73 -1.39
N LEU A 81 0.58 -22.78 -1.96
CA LEU A 81 -0.52 -23.62 -1.46
C LEU A 81 -0.49 -25.05 -2.05
N GLY A 82 0.70 -25.54 -2.40
CA GLY A 82 0.90 -26.83 -3.05
C GLY A 82 1.09 -26.76 -4.57
N GLY A 83 0.90 -25.58 -5.18
CA GLY A 83 1.22 -25.30 -6.57
C GLY A 83 2.65 -24.79 -6.76
N THR A 84 2.89 -24.13 -7.90
CA THR A 84 4.22 -23.71 -8.35
C THR A 84 4.51 -22.22 -8.20
N THR A 85 3.48 -21.40 -7.98
CA THR A 85 3.58 -19.92 -8.06
C THR A 85 3.02 -19.27 -6.82
N SER A 86 3.65 -18.20 -6.35
CA SER A 86 3.10 -17.28 -5.35
C SER A 86 3.62 -15.85 -5.51
N LEU A 87 2.79 -14.87 -5.16
CA LEU A 87 3.13 -13.44 -5.13
C LEU A 87 2.56 -12.81 -3.86
N ALA A 88 3.36 -12.02 -3.14
CA ALA A 88 2.91 -11.23 -1.99
C ALA A 88 2.69 -9.76 -2.39
N TYR A 89 1.47 -9.26 -2.24
CA TYR A 89 1.10 -7.91 -2.67
C TYR A 89 1.08 -6.87 -1.56
N ALA A 90 0.80 -7.29 -0.32
CA ALA A 90 0.72 -6.37 0.80
C ALA A 90 1.22 -7.02 2.09
N VAL A 91 1.68 -6.17 3.02
CA VAL A 91 2.14 -6.55 4.34
C VAL A 91 1.55 -5.60 5.39
N SER A 92 1.19 -6.11 6.57
CA SER A 92 0.72 -5.29 7.69
C SER A 92 1.81 -4.32 8.16
N GLU A 93 1.41 -3.26 8.86
CA GLU A 93 2.34 -2.18 9.25
C GLU A 93 3.45 -2.66 10.19
N ASP A 94 3.16 -3.70 10.97
CA ASP A 94 4.09 -4.37 11.87
C ASP A 94 4.92 -5.48 11.21
N GLY A 95 4.72 -5.73 9.91
CA GLY A 95 5.47 -6.72 9.13
C GLY A 95 5.06 -8.18 9.35
N ARG A 96 4.02 -8.47 10.14
CA ARG A 96 3.71 -9.85 10.59
C ARG A 96 2.74 -10.62 9.70
N VAL A 97 1.87 -9.92 8.99
CA VAL A 97 0.84 -10.51 8.12
C VAL A 97 1.16 -10.14 6.69
N VAL A 98 1.35 -11.15 5.84
CA VAL A 98 1.59 -10.97 4.40
C VAL A 98 0.43 -11.56 3.63
N VAL A 99 -0.08 -10.86 2.63
CA VAL A 99 -1.19 -11.33 1.79
C VAL A 99 -0.86 -11.23 0.31
N GLY A 100 -1.53 -12.05 -0.48
CA GLY A 100 -1.34 -12.10 -1.92
C GLY A 100 -2.11 -13.23 -2.55
N TYR A 101 -1.51 -13.91 -3.52
CA TYR A 101 -2.05 -15.15 -4.05
C TYR A 101 -0.98 -16.21 -4.30
N ALA A 102 -1.39 -17.46 -4.24
CA ALA A 102 -0.58 -18.60 -4.59
C ALA A 102 -1.40 -19.60 -5.38
N THR A 103 -0.74 -20.43 -6.20
CA THR A 103 -1.39 -21.56 -6.82
C THR A 103 -1.47 -22.73 -5.85
N ASP A 104 -2.64 -23.37 -5.81
CA ASP A 104 -2.84 -24.62 -5.09
C ASP A 104 -2.38 -25.84 -5.91
N SER A 105 -2.53 -27.05 -5.37
CA SER A 105 -2.15 -28.29 -6.06
C SER A 105 -2.94 -28.57 -7.35
N SER A 106 -4.07 -27.90 -7.55
CA SER A 106 -4.86 -27.96 -8.79
C SER A 106 -4.49 -26.86 -9.80
N GLY A 107 -3.54 -26.00 -9.45
CA GLY A 107 -3.12 -24.85 -10.25
C GLY A 107 -4.06 -23.65 -10.17
N GLN A 108 -5.04 -23.66 -9.27
CA GLN A 108 -5.96 -22.54 -9.07
C GLN A 108 -5.29 -21.45 -8.25
N GLU A 109 -5.52 -20.19 -8.62
CA GLU A 109 -5.05 -19.06 -7.82
C GLU A 109 -5.97 -18.84 -6.61
N ARG A 110 -5.35 -18.82 -5.44
CA ARG A 110 -6.02 -18.67 -4.15
C ARG A 110 -5.41 -17.50 -3.41
N ALA A 111 -6.28 -16.63 -2.89
CA ALA A 111 -5.89 -15.60 -1.96
C ALA A 111 -5.27 -16.27 -0.73
N PHE A 112 -4.11 -15.79 -0.29
CA PHE A 112 -3.49 -16.31 0.92
C PHE A 112 -3.29 -15.22 1.98
N LEU A 113 -3.23 -15.69 3.23
CA LEU A 113 -2.65 -14.99 4.35
C LEU A 113 -1.48 -15.81 4.88
N TRP A 114 -0.35 -15.17 5.13
CA TRP A 114 0.85 -15.80 5.68
C TRP A 114 1.25 -15.10 6.97
N THR A 115 1.63 -15.91 7.97
CA THR A 115 2.36 -15.45 9.15
C THR A 115 3.52 -16.40 9.43
N ALA A 116 4.53 -15.94 10.15
CA ALA A 116 5.64 -16.79 10.56
C ALA A 116 5.20 -17.97 11.45
N VAL A 117 4.06 -17.85 12.15
CA VAL A 117 3.55 -18.87 13.08
C VAL A 117 2.81 -19.98 12.34
N THR A 118 1.97 -19.61 11.37
CA THR A 118 1.04 -20.54 10.72
C THR A 118 1.46 -20.95 9.31
N GLY A 119 2.44 -20.26 8.73
CA GLY A 119 2.73 -20.39 7.31
C GLY A 119 1.59 -19.84 6.44
N MET A 120 1.57 -20.28 5.17
CA MET A 120 0.62 -19.84 4.15
C MET A 120 -0.74 -20.53 4.36
N GLN A 121 -1.80 -19.75 4.45
CA GLN A 121 -3.18 -20.21 4.60
C GLN A 121 -4.01 -19.74 3.41
N ASP A 122 -4.84 -20.63 2.85
CA ASP A 122 -5.83 -20.28 1.83
C ASP A 122 -7.01 -19.54 2.49
N LEU A 123 -7.38 -18.37 1.95
CA LEU A 123 -8.51 -17.58 2.43
C LEU A 123 -9.86 -18.03 1.85
N GLY A 124 -9.83 -18.88 0.82
CA GLY A 124 -11.00 -19.39 0.13
C GLY A 124 -11.43 -18.56 -1.08
N THR A 125 -12.65 -18.80 -1.53
CA THR A 125 -13.32 -18.10 -2.65
C THR A 125 -14.78 -17.84 -2.29
N LEU A 126 -15.54 -17.24 -3.21
CA LEU A 126 -17.00 -17.08 -3.07
C LEU A 126 -17.78 -18.28 -3.65
N GLY A 127 -17.16 -19.47 -3.62
CA GLY A 127 -17.68 -20.69 -4.25
C GLY A 127 -17.16 -20.94 -5.68
N GLY A 128 -16.33 -20.04 -6.20
CA GLY A 128 -15.61 -20.23 -7.47
C GLY A 128 -14.22 -20.85 -7.28
N THR A 129 -13.40 -20.73 -8.32
CA THR A 129 -12.06 -21.34 -8.42
C THR A 129 -10.91 -20.34 -8.36
N TRP A 130 -11.19 -19.07 -8.05
CA TRP A 130 -10.20 -18.01 -8.12
C TRP A 130 -10.38 -16.98 -7.01
N SER A 131 -9.28 -16.59 -6.38
CA SER A 131 -9.23 -15.42 -5.50
C SER A 131 -7.82 -14.82 -5.43
N ARG A 132 -7.74 -13.51 -5.14
CA ARG A 132 -6.50 -12.80 -4.81
C ARG A 132 -6.74 -11.80 -3.70
N ALA A 133 -5.88 -11.79 -2.70
CA ALA A 133 -5.80 -10.71 -1.72
C ALA A 133 -4.83 -9.63 -2.22
N LEU A 134 -5.18 -8.36 -2.03
CA LEU A 134 -4.47 -7.22 -2.62
C LEU A 134 -4.07 -6.17 -1.59
N SER A 135 -4.80 -6.08 -0.49
CA SER A 135 -4.52 -5.18 0.61
C SER A 135 -4.84 -5.84 1.94
N VAL A 136 -4.16 -5.37 2.99
CA VAL A 136 -4.35 -5.78 4.37
C VAL A 136 -4.38 -4.53 5.26
N SER A 137 -5.22 -4.52 6.30
CA SER A 137 -5.24 -3.43 7.28
C SER A 137 -3.90 -3.36 8.05
N PRO A 138 -3.55 -2.21 8.64
CA PRO A 138 -2.29 -2.03 9.36
C PRO A 138 -2.04 -3.05 10.47
N ASP A 139 -3.09 -3.49 11.16
CA ASP A 139 -3.06 -4.49 12.23
C ASP A 139 -3.14 -5.95 11.73
N GLY A 140 -3.26 -6.16 10.42
CA GLY A 140 -3.33 -7.49 9.81
C GLY A 140 -4.69 -8.19 9.91
N THR A 141 -5.73 -7.53 10.44
CA THR A 141 -7.01 -8.19 10.77
C THR A 141 -8.01 -8.24 9.62
N PHE A 142 -7.93 -7.31 8.67
CA PHE A 142 -8.79 -7.22 7.50
C PHE A 142 -8.00 -7.38 6.23
N VAL A 143 -8.49 -8.23 5.32
CA VAL A 143 -7.87 -8.45 4.01
C VAL A 143 -8.89 -8.14 2.93
N THR A 144 -8.50 -7.43 1.89
CA THR A 144 -9.39 -7.12 0.76
C THR A 144 -8.80 -7.56 -0.57
N GLY A 145 -9.67 -7.86 -1.51
CA GLY A 145 -9.25 -8.32 -2.82
C GLY A 145 -10.41 -8.62 -3.76
N SER A 146 -10.23 -9.62 -4.62
CA SER A 146 -11.28 -10.08 -5.53
C SER A 146 -11.35 -11.60 -5.53
N ALA A 147 -12.56 -12.15 -5.64
CA ALA A 147 -12.81 -13.59 -5.68
C ALA A 147 -13.95 -13.91 -6.67
N THR A 148 -13.93 -15.10 -7.25
CA THR A 148 -15.01 -15.58 -8.10
C THR A 148 -16.06 -16.37 -7.31
N ASP A 149 -17.32 -16.20 -7.70
CA ASP A 149 -18.41 -17.08 -7.31
C ASP A 149 -18.46 -18.34 -8.20
N ALA A 150 -19.43 -19.23 -7.94
CA ALA A 150 -19.61 -20.46 -8.69
C ALA A 150 -19.94 -20.26 -10.19
N SER A 151 -20.41 -19.07 -10.59
CA SER A 151 -20.66 -18.71 -11.99
C SER A 151 -19.42 -18.16 -12.70
N GLY A 152 -18.34 -17.90 -11.95
CA GLY A 152 -17.11 -17.27 -12.43
C GLY A 152 -17.15 -15.74 -12.38
N GLN A 153 -18.21 -15.13 -11.84
CA GLN A 153 -18.31 -13.68 -11.68
C GLN A 153 -17.37 -13.21 -10.56
N ARG A 154 -16.57 -12.17 -10.84
CA ARG A 154 -15.65 -11.57 -9.87
C ARG A 154 -16.36 -10.53 -9.01
N TYR A 155 -16.15 -10.62 -7.70
CA TYR A 155 -16.63 -9.66 -6.71
C TYR A 155 -15.47 -9.14 -5.86
N PRO A 156 -15.53 -7.87 -5.43
CA PRO A 156 -14.64 -7.40 -4.40
C PRO A 156 -15.02 -8.10 -3.08
N PHE A 157 -14.02 -8.42 -2.28
CA PHE A 157 -14.25 -8.99 -0.96
C PHE A 157 -13.55 -8.25 0.16
N ARG A 158 -14.08 -8.44 1.36
CA ARG A 158 -13.40 -8.20 2.64
C ARG A 158 -13.36 -9.51 3.41
N TRP A 159 -12.22 -9.83 4.01
CA TRP A 159 -12.02 -11.07 4.76
C TRP A 159 -11.69 -10.75 6.22
N THR A 160 -12.20 -11.59 7.12
CA THR A 160 -11.83 -11.64 8.53
C THR A 160 -11.61 -13.09 8.96
N ALA A 161 -10.76 -13.31 9.97
CA ALA A 161 -10.52 -14.66 10.49
C ALA A 161 -11.80 -15.36 10.99
N SER A 162 -12.75 -14.61 11.57
CA SER A 162 -14.00 -15.16 12.08
C SER A 162 -15.09 -15.34 11.02
N GLY A 163 -15.08 -14.52 9.96
CA GLY A 163 -16.15 -14.46 8.96
C GLY A 163 -15.81 -15.09 7.61
N GLY A 164 -14.53 -15.35 7.32
CA GLY A 164 -14.10 -15.72 5.98
C GLY A 164 -14.28 -14.57 4.99
N ILE A 165 -14.41 -14.92 3.70
CA ILE A 165 -14.60 -13.95 2.61
C ILE A 165 -16.05 -13.45 2.59
N GLU A 166 -16.22 -12.14 2.75
CA GLU A 166 -17.48 -11.40 2.60
C GLU A 166 -17.53 -10.75 1.21
N ASN A 167 -18.60 -11.02 0.45
CA ASN A 167 -18.86 -10.38 -0.84
C ASN A 167 -19.38 -8.94 -0.63
N LEU A 168 -18.73 -7.94 -1.25
CA LEU A 168 -19.11 -6.53 -1.12
C LEU A 168 -20.09 -6.02 -2.20
N GLY A 169 -20.43 -6.87 -3.18
CA GLY A 169 -21.29 -6.55 -4.31
C GLY A 169 -20.56 -5.95 -5.52
N THR A 170 -21.31 -5.62 -6.58
CA THR A 170 -20.81 -5.04 -7.83
C THR A 170 -21.86 -4.10 -8.44
N PHE A 171 -21.44 -3.20 -9.33
CA PHE A 171 -22.33 -2.38 -10.18
C PHE A 171 -22.78 -3.09 -11.47
N GLY A 172 -22.46 -4.37 -11.64
CA GLY A 172 -22.95 -5.21 -12.74
C GLY A 172 -21.86 -5.98 -13.48
N GLY A 173 -20.59 -5.78 -13.14
CA GLY A 173 -19.48 -6.48 -13.79
C GLY A 173 -18.29 -6.76 -12.88
N GLU A 174 -17.14 -7.02 -13.52
CA GLU A 174 -15.89 -7.29 -12.83
C GLU A 174 -15.53 -6.19 -11.82
N SER A 175 -15.05 -6.60 -10.65
CA SER A 175 -14.82 -5.69 -9.52
C SER A 175 -13.62 -6.13 -8.66
N TRP A 176 -12.93 -5.14 -8.11
CA TRP A 176 -11.68 -5.29 -7.36
C TRP A 176 -11.66 -4.35 -6.16
N ALA A 177 -11.33 -4.85 -4.96
CA ALA A 177 -11.05 -4.02 -3.78
C ALA A 177 -9.54 -3.85 -3.61
N TRP A 178 -9.07 -2.60 -3.59
CA TRP A 178 -7.64 -2.25 -3.59
C TRP A 178 -7.16 -1.59 -2.30
N GLY A 179 -8.06 -1.01 -1.50
CA GLY A 179 -7.70 -0.38 -0.23
C GLY A 179 -8.73 -0.63 0.85
N VAL A 180 -8.28 -0.56 2.11
CA VAL A 180 -9.09 -0.78 3.31
C VAL A 180 -8.65 0.16 4.43
N SER A 181 -9.61 0.74 5.17
CA SER A 181 -9.31 1.56 6.34
C SER A 181 -8.74 0.73 7.49
N ALA A 182 -8.16 1.38 8.50
CA ALA A 182 -7.46 0.68 9.57
C ALA A 182 -8.38 -0.21 10.41
N ASP A 183 -9.63 0.22 10.60
CA ASP A 183 -10.69 -0.52 11.29
C ASP A 183 -11.48 -1.46 10.34
N GLY A 184 -11.10 -1.53 9.06
CA GLY A 184 -11.78 -2.30 8.04
C GLY A 184 -13.21 -1.87 7.73
N SER A 185 -13.68 -0.72 8.24
CA SER A 185 -15.06 -0.26 8.05
C SER A 185 -15.31 0.34 6.67
N VAL A 186 -14.25 0.76 5.98
CA VAL A 186 -14.28 1.32 4.63
C VAL A 186 -13.39 0.51 3.70
N VAL A 187 -13.96 0.06 2.58
CA VAL A 187 -13.22 -0.61 1.50
C VAL A 187 -13.39 0.19 0.21
N VAL A 188 -12.32 0.35 -0.56
CA VAL A 188 -12.34 1.09 -1.83
C VAL A 188 -11.75 0.27 -2.96
N GLY A 189 -12.14 0.64 -4.18
CA GLY A 189 -11.67 -0.03 -5.38
C GLY A 189 -12.43 0.44 -6.60
N TRP A 190 -12.65 -0.47 -7.54
CA TRP A 190 -13.48 -0.21 -8.70
C TRP A 190 -14.36 -1.39 -9.07
N SER A 191 -15.47 -1.07 -9.72
CA SER A 191 -16.44 -2.04 -10.23
C SER A 191 -16.93 -1.57 -11.59
N ARG A 192 -17.07 -2.50 -12.55
CA ARG A 192 -17.71 -2.17 -13.83
C ARG A 192 -19.22 -2.06 -13.64
N ASP A 193 -19.77 -1.00 -14.21
CA ASP A 193 -21.21 -0.86 -14.35
C ASP A 193 -21.77 -1.75 -15.49
N ALA A 194 -23.10 -1.72 -15.68
CA ALA A 194 -23.79 -2.47 -16.73
C ALA A 194 -23.34 -2.13 -18.17
N THR A 195 -22.66 -0.99 -18.37
CA THR A 195 -22.10 -0.58 -19.67
C THR A 195 -20.63 -1.00 -19.84
N GLY A 196 -20.05 -1.64 -18.82
CA GLY A 196 -18.67 -2.08 -18.78
C GLY A 196 -17.67 -0.98 -18.37
N GLN A 197 -18.14 0.19 -17.93
CA GLN A 197 -17.27 1.29 -17.52
C GLN A 197 -16.81 1.11 -16.07
N PRO A 198 -15.50 1.20 -15.76
CA PRO A 198 -15.02 1.16 -14.39
C PRO A 198 -15.47 2.39 -13.59
N ARG A 199 -16.05 2.13 -12.43
CA ARG A 199 -16.49 3.15 -11.46
C ARG A 199 -15.74 2.95 -10.16
N ALA A 200 -15.10 4.01 -9.68
CA ALA A 200 -14.51 4.02 -8.34
C ALA A 200 -15.63 3.82 -7.32
N PHE A 201 -15.42 2.91 -6.36
CA PHE A 201 -16.39 2.69 -5.30
C PHE A 201 -15.80 2.97 -3.92
N ARG A 202 -16.71 3.23 -2.99
CA ARG A 202 -16.52 3.13 -1.55
C ARG A 202 -17.59 2.20 -0.99
N TRP A 203 -17.20 1.27 -0.13
CA TRP A 203 -18.10 0.36 0.56
C TRP A 203 -18.05 0.60 2.07
N THR A 204 -19.21 0.49 2.72
CA THR A 204 -19.31 0.28 4.17
C THR A 204 -20.40 -0.73 4.46
N ALA A 205 -20.32 -1.42 5.60
CA ALA A 205 -21.35 -2.36 6.04
C ALA A 205 -22.76 -1.72 6.10
N SER A 206 -22.84 -0.43 6.48
CA SER A 206 -24.12 0.26 6.64
C SER A 206 -24.78 0.67 5.32
N SER A 207 -23.98 0.87 4.27
CA SER A 207 -24.45 1.49 3.02
C SER A 207 -24.29 0.60 1.80
N GLY A 208 -23.56 -0.51 1.91
CA GLY A 208 -23.12 -1.30 0.78
C GLY A 208 -22.17 -0.50 -0.14
N LEU A 209 -22.11 -0.93 -1.41
CA LEU A 209 -21.27 -0.38 -2.46
C LEU A 209 -21.81 0.96 -2.98
N GLN A 210 -20.99 2.00 -2.98
CA GLN A 210 -21.34 3.37 -3.37
C GLN A 210 -20.45 3.83 -4.52
N ASP A 211 -21.03 4.33 -5.61
CA ASP A 211 -20.28 4.93 -6.72
C ASP A 211 -19.76 6.33 -6.31
N LEU A 212 -18.47 6.58 -6.50
CA LEU A 212 -17.83 7.86 -6.20
C LEU A 212 -17.95 8.88 -7.34
N GLY A 213 -18.46 8.46 -8.50
CA GLY A 213 -18.59 9.27 -9.70
C GLY A 213 -17.28 9.36 -10.50
N THR A 214 -17.26 10.29 -11.46
CA THR A 214 -16.10 10.61 -12.29
C THR A 214 -15.90 12.13 -12.35
N LEU A 215 -14.76 12.59 -12.86
CA LEU A 215 -14.48 13.98 -13.15
C LEU A 215 -15.15 14.49 -14.46
N GLY A 216 -16.19 13.79 -14.93
CA GLY A 216 -16.89 14.09 -16.18
C GLY A 216 -16.46 13.22 -17.38
N GLY A 217 -15.47 12.36 -17.21
CA GLY A 217 -15.12 11.29 -18.15
C GLY A 217 -15.90 10.00 -17.91
N ARG A 218 -15.49 8.93 -18.60
CA ARG A 218 -16.16 7.62 -18.65
C ARG A 218 -15.80 6.72 -17.47
N PHE A 219 -14.64 6.89 -16.85
CA PHE A 219 -14.22 5.99 -15.79
C PHE A 219 -13.52 6.67 -14.62
N SER A 220 -13.54 5.97 -13.49
CA SER A 220 -12.77 6.30 -12.29
C SER A 220 -12.31 5.03 -11.57
N LEU A 221 -11.19 5.12 -10.86
CA LEU A 221 -10.59 4.04 -10.09
C LEU A 221 -10.14 4.58 -8.73
N ALA A 222 -10.59 4.00 -7.63
CA ALA A 222 -10.05 4.30 -6.30
C ALA A 222 -8.92 3.31 -5.96
N TYR A 223 -7.75 3.81 -5.64
CA TYR A 223 -6.57 3.00 -5.33
C TYR A 223 -6.40 2.77 -3.84
N ASP A 224 -6.68 3.77 -3.01
CA ASP A 224 -6.39 3.71 -1.58
C ASP A 224 -7.31 4.61 -0.76
N VAL A 225 -7.39 4.33 0.54
CA VAL A 225 -8.21 5.05 1.53
C VAL A 225 -7.40 5.33 2.79
N SER A 226 -7.61 6.50 3.39
CA SER A 226 -6.98 6.85 4.67
C SER A 226 -7.39 5.90 5.80
N ALA A 227 -6.54 5.79 6.83
CA ALA A 227 -6.76 4.92 7.99
C ALA A 227 -8.12 5.15 8.68
N ASP A 228 -8.61 6.40 8.69
CA ASP A 228 -9.92 6.79 9.24
C ASP A 228 -11.10 6.63 8.27
N GLY A 229 -10.86 6.17 7.04
CA GLY A 229 -11.89 5.93 6.03
C GLY A 229 -12.46 7.18 5.34
N ASN A 230 -11.92 8.38 5.62
CA ASN A 230 -12.51 9.65 5.21
C ASN A 230 -11.96 10.22 3.90
N VAL A 231 -10.79 9.78 3.46
CA VAL A 231 -10.14 10.26 2.25
C VAL A 231 -9.87 9.09 1.33
N VAL A 232 -10.39 9.17 0.11
CA VAL A 232 -10.13 8.17 -0.95
C VAL A 232 -9.31 8.84 -2.04
N VAL A 233 -8.28 8.15 -2.55
CA VAL A 233 -7.45 8.65 -3.66
C VAL A 233 -7.51 7.71 -4.85
N GLY A 234 -7.34 8.27 -6.04
CA GLY A 234 -7.56 7.51 -7.26
C GLY A 234 -7.24 8.27 -8.52
N ARG A 235 -7.64 7.72 -9.67
CA ARG A 235 -7.55 8.33 -11.00
C ARG A 235 -8.93 8.37 -11.63
N SER A 236 -9.25 9.44 -12.34
CA SER A 236 -10.47 9.55 -13.14
C SER A 236 -10.17 10.16 -14.51
N GLU A 237 -10.89 9.69 -15.51
CA GLU A 237 -10.86 10.28 -16.86
C GLU A 237 -11.49 11.67 -16.84
N ASN A 238 -10.86 12.59 -17.56
CA ASN A 238 -11.35 13.95 -17.77
C ASN A 238 -12.27 13.99 -19.02
N PRO A 239 -13.19 14.97 -19.10
CA PRO A 239 -14.06 15.11 -20.25
C PRO A 239 -13.26 15.40 -21.53
N GLY A 240 -13.81 14.98 -22.68
CA GLY A 240 -13.29 15.34 -24.01
C GLY A 240 -11.96 14.68 -24.39
N GLY A 241 -11.56 13.58 -23.72
CA GLY A 241 -10.32 12.85 -24.04
C GLY A 241 -9.06 13.53 -23.50
N ALA A 242 -9.20 14.49 -22.57
CA ALA A 242 -8.06 15.04 -21.85
C ALA A 242 -7.40 13.95 -20.98
N PRO A 243 -6.07 14.05 -20.71
CA PRO A 243 -5.37 13.08 -19.89
C PRO A 243 -6.03 12.93 -18.52
N ASP A 244 -6.16 11.70 -18.05
CA ASP A 244 -6.76 11.40 -16.75
C ASP A 244 -6.02 12.11 -15.61
N THR A 245 -6.74 12.38 -14.52
CA THR A 245 -6.22 13.13 -13.39
C THR A 245 -6.40 12.36 -12.08
N ALA A 246 -5.41 12.48 -11.20
CA ALA A 246 -5.51 12.01 -9.84
C ALA A 246 -6.61 12.78 -9.08
N PHE A 247 -7.48 12.07 -8.39
CA PHE A 247 -8.50 12.68 -7.55
C PHE A 247 -8.24 12.43 -6.07
N ARG A 248 -8.77 13.33 -5.25
CA ARG A 248 -9.05 13.12 -3.84
C ARG A 248 -10.57 13.18 -3.64
N TRP A 249 -11.13 12.19 -2.97
CA TRP A 249 -12.56 12.14 -2.63
C TRP A 249 -12.75 12.18 -1.12
N THR A 250 -13.79 12.87 -0.67
CA THR A 250 -14.25 12.85 0.73
C THR A 250 -15.77 12.79 0.79
N PRO A 251 -16.37 12.26 1.88
CA PRO A 251 -17.82 12.18 2.02
C PRO A 251 -18.54 13.53 1.89
N TRP A 252 -17.89 14.61 2.31
CA TRP A 252 -18.46 15.97 2.33
C TRP A 252 -18.13 16.79 1.08
N GLY A 253 -17.06 16.41 0.38
CA GLY A 253 -16.50 17.20 -0.74
C GLY A 253 -16.66 16.56 -2.11
N GLY A 254 -17.09 15.29 -2.18
CA GLY A 254 -17.12 14.53 -3.42
C GLY A 254 -15.73 14.36 -4.03
N MET A 255 -15.69 14.01 -5.32
CA MET A 255 -14.45 13.84 -6.08
C MET A 255 -13.88 15.20 -6.49
N GLN A 256 -12.63 15.46 -6.14
CA GLN A 256 -11.94 16.73 -6.39
C GLN A 256 -10.60 16.50 -7.07
N THR A 257 -10.23 17.40 -7.98
CA THR A 257 -8.90 17.43 -8.60
C THR A 257 -7.92 18.25 -7.78
N TRP A 258 -6.64 17.91 -7.88
CA TRP A 258 -5.57 18.77 -7.39
C TRP A 258 -5.31 19.89 -8.41
N HIS A 259 -5.91 21.07 -8.22
CA HIS A 259 -5.51 22.25 -8.97
C HIS A 259 -4.24 22.86 -8.36
N VAL A 260 -3.08 22.58 -8.95
CA VAL A 260 -1.84 23.32 -8.69
C VAL A 260 -2.01 24.73 -9.27
N GLY A 261 -2.48 25.69 -8.47
CA GLY A 261 -2.44 27.12 -8.87
C GLY A 261 -3.58 28.03 -8.45
N ARG A 262 -4.64 27.58 -7.77
CA ARG A 262 -5.59 28.52 -7.14
C ARG A 262 -5.29 28.62 -5.65
N LYS A 263 -4.72 29.77 -5.24
CA LYS A 263 -4.71 30.17 -3.83
C LYS A 263 -6.13 30.02 -3.28
N PRO A 264 -6.33 29.49 -2.06
CA PRO A 264 -7.65 29.45 -1.46
C PRO A 264 -8.17 30.89 -1.42
N GLN A 265 -9.30 31.15 -2.09
CA GLN A 265 -10.03 32.37 -1.84
C GLN A 265 -10.57 32.26 -0.42
N LEU A 266 -9.84 32.84 0.53
CA LEU A 266 -10.36 33.16 1.84
C LEU A 266 -11.68 33.90 1.62
N CYS A 267 -12.76 33.28 2.07
CA CYS A 267 -14.08 33.85 2.11
C CYS A 267 -14.00 35.14 2.94
N LEU A 268 -13.93 36.28 2.26
CA LEU A 268 -14.09 37.58 2.90
C LEU A 268 -15.58 37.72 3.22
N GLN A 269 -15.99 37.22 4.39
CA GLN A 269 -17.25 37.66 4.98
C GLN A 269 -17.11 39.16 5.29
N ARG A 270 -17.81 39.98 4.50
CA ARG A 270 -18.06 41.38 4.85
C ARG A 270 -18.91 41.39 6.11
N LEU A 271 -18.29 41.75 7.23
CA LEU A 271 -19.01 42.34 8.34
C LEU A 271 -19.50 43.71 7.86
N ARG A 272 -20.82 43.85 7.71
CA ARG A 272 -21.55 45.09 7.94
C ARG A 272 -22.50 44.84 9.10
#